data_AF-A0A3B3ZVE2-F1
#
_entry.id   AF-A0A3B3ZVE2-F1
#
_cell.length_a   1.000
_cell.length_b   1.000
_cell.length_c   1.000
_cell.angle_alpha   90.00
_cell.angle_beta   90.00
_cell.angle_gamma   90.00
#
_symmetry.space_group_name_H-M   'P 1'
#
loop_
_entity.id
_entity.type
_entity.pdbx_description
1 polymer ?
#
loop_
_entity_poly.entity_id
_entity_poly.type
_entity_poly.pdbx_seq_one_letter_code
_entity_poly.pdbx_strand_id
1 'polypeptide(L)'
;MTLLMTGSHTLAELRDAICCVSDLQVCGEFSNNPDIVPDFVSKDHYKSAFFYFEGVFYNDMRFPECRDLSITTIEWAKSRNFPPFTQANMEDTRLVDLKVKVGFPYLYCHQGDCEHLVIITDVRSVSKQCNGYSSLTDTLQ
;
A
#
# COMPACT_ATOMS: atom_id res chain seq x y z
N MET A 1 1.19 14.61 -0.10
CA MET A 1 1.86 13.94 -1.23
C MET A 1 0.81 13.38 -2.16
N THR A 2 1.01 13.45 -3.48
CA THR A 2 0.10 12.89 -4.48
C THR A 2 0.91 12.04 -5.44
N LEU A 3 0.43 10.82 -5.74
CA LEU A 3 1.11 9.85 -6.58
C LEU A 3 0.23 9.52 -7.78
N LEU A 4 0.85 9.37 -8.96
CA LEU A 4 0.20 8.82 -10.15
C LEU A 4 0.73 7.41 -10.36
N MET A 5 -0.18 6.43 -10.31
CA MET A 5 0.15 5.02 -10.47
C MET A 5 -0.82 4.37 -11.44
N THR A 6 -0.34 3.38 -12.20
CA THR A 6 -1.19 2.51 -13.02
C THR A 6 -1.71 1.34 -12.20
N GLY A 7 -2.81 0.74 -12.64
CA GLY A 7 -3.39 -0.44 -12.00
C GLY A 7 -2.46 -1.67 -11.96
N SER A 8 -1.39 -1.70 -12.75
CA SER A 8 -0.42 -2.79 -12.77
C SER A 8 0.57 -2.76 -11.59
N HIS A 9 0.74 -1.62 -10.94
CA HIS A 9 1.61 -1.53 -9.77
C HIS A 9 1.01 -2.31 -8.59
N THR A 10 1.89 -2.91 -7.82
CA THR A 10 1.61 -3.60 -6.56
C THR A 10 1.40 -2.62 -5.42
N LEU A 11 0.78 -3.08 -4.34
CA LEU A 11 0.73 -2.33 -3.09
C LEU A 11 2.11 -2.16 -2.45
N ALA A 12 3.03 -3.10 -2.68
CA ALA A 12 4.44 -2.93 -2.30
C ALA A 12 5.10 -1.73 -3.00
N GLU A 13 4.87 -1.55 -4.30
CA GLU A 13 5.37 -0.37 -5.03
C GLU A 13 4.70 0.93 -4.55
N LEU A 14 3.41 0.89 -4.18
CA LEU A 14 2.75 2.04 -3.55
C LEU A 14 3.42 2.38 -2.21
N ARG A 15 3.69 1.38 -1.36
CA ARG A 15 4.41 1.56 -0.11
C ARG A 15 5.76 2.23 -0.35
N ASP A 16 6.53 1.73 -1.31
CA ASP A 16 7.90 2.21 -1.55
C ASP A 16 7.92 3.67 -2.04
N ALA A 17 6.86 4.10 -2.73
CA ALA A 17 6.65 5.49 -3.15
C ALA A 17 6.20 6.43 -2.02
N ILE A 18 5.83 5.92 -0.85
CA ILE A 18 5.45 6.74 0.30
C ILE A 18 6.70 7.21 1.05
N CYS A 19 6.87 8.53 1.13
CA CYS A 19 7.91 9.17 1.93
C CYS A 19 7.33 9.67 3.25
N CYS A 20 7.55 8.93 4.34
CA CYS A 20 7.15 9.33 5.69
C CYS A 20 8.32 9.99 6.44
N VAL A 21 8.04 11.00 7.27
CA VAL A 21 9.06 11.61 8.13
C VAL A 21 9.58 10.61 9.17
N SER A 22 8.72 9.72 9.67
CA SER A 22 9.11 8.67 10.61
C SER A 22 10.12 7.68 10.03
N ASP A 23 10.18 7.52 8.71
CA ASP A 23 11.18 6.67 8.04
C ASP A 23 12.60 7.24 8.16
N LEU A 24 12.73 8.56 8.31
CA LEU A 24 14.00 9.28 8.41
C LEU A 24 14.49 9.43 9.85
N GLN A 25 13.69 8.99 10.82
CA GLN A 25 14.07 9.08 12.22
C GLN A 25 15.23 8.14 12.50
N VAL A 26 16.11 8.59 13.38
CA VAL A 26 17.18 7.77 13.92
C VAL A 26 16.58 6.97 15.08
N CYS A 27 16.66 5.66 15.00
CA CYS A 27 16.22 4.78 16.07
C CYS A 27 17.40 4.34 16.93
N GLY A 28 17.27 4.47 18.26
CA GLY A 28 18.27 3.99 19.22
C GLY A 28 18.46 4.91 20.41
N GLU A 29 19.35 4.50 21.32
CA GLU A 29 19.78 5.28 22.48
C GLU A 29 21.15 5.89 22.16
N PHE A 30 21.25 7.22 22.19
CA PHE A 30 22.48 7.95 21.84
C PHE A 30 22.91 8.94 22.93
N SER A 31 22.26 8.95 24.10
CA SER A 31 22.56 9.95 25.15
C SER A 31 24.00 9.89 25.64
N ASN A 32 24.61 8.70 25.64
CA ASN A 32 26.00 8.51 26.03
C ASN A 32 27.00 8.93 24.95
N ASN A 33 26.57 9.03 23.69
CA ASN A 33 27.43 9.26 22.53
C ASN A 33 26.70 10.08 21.44
N PRO A 34 26.36 11.36 21.71
CA PRO A 34 25.49 12.16 20.83
C PRO A 34 26.11 12.52 19.48
N ASP A 35 27.44 12.46 19.35
CA ASP A 35 28.17 12.77 18.11
C ASP A 35 28.27 11.58 17.14
N ILE A 36 27.79 10.38 17.53
CA ILE A 36 27.79 9.23 16.64
C ILE A 36 26.79 9.48 15.52
N VAL A 37 27.29 9.43 14.28
CA VAL A 37 26.43 9.40 13.10
C VAL A 37 25.75 8.02 13.06
N PRO A 38 24.42 7.96 13.12
CA PRO A 38 23.72 6.70 13.06
C PRO A 38 23.86 6.05 11.69
N ASP A 39 24.21 4.76 11.68
CA ASP A 39 24.41 4.00 10.44
C ASP A 39 23.09 3.63 9.74
N PHE A 40 21.96 3.73 10.44
CA PHE A 40 20.64 3.24 9.99
C PHE A 40 19.52 4.20 10.37
N VAL A 41 18.48 4.26 9.55
CA VAL A 41 17.24 4.98 9.86
C VAL A 41 16.10 4.01 10.21
N SER A 42 15.03 4.51 10.80
CA SER A 42 13.87 3.72 11.24
C SER A 42 13.33 2.81 10.13
N LYS A 43 13.30 3.26 8.87
CA LYS A 43 12.83 2.45 7.74
C LYS A 43 13.65 1.17 7.52
N ASP A 44 14.93 1.18 7.88
CA ASP A 44 15.82 0.02 7.70
C ASP A 44 15.51 -1.08 8.72
N HIS A 45 15.06 -0.69 9.92
CA HIS A 45 14.79 -1.61 11.02
C HIS A 45 13.31 -2.01 11.10
N TYR A 46 12.41 -1.05 10.95
CA TYR A 46 10.96 -1.22 11.12
C TYR A 46 10.27 -1.42 9.78
N LYS A 47 10.48 -2.62 9.21
CA LYS A 47 10.02 -2.95 7.86
C LYS A 47 8.55 -3.35 7.79
N SER A 48 7.90 -3.66 8.92
CA SER A 48 6.52 -4.13 8.94
C SER A 48 5.55 -2.99 8.61
N ALA A 49 4.58 -3.26 7.74
CA ALA A 49 3.54 -2.31 7.37
C ALA A 49 2.30 -3.05 6.85
N PHE A 50 1.15 -2.37 6.83
CA PHE A 50 -0.03 -2.84 6.13
C PHE A 50 -0.80 -1.69 5.48
N PHE A 51 -1.54 -2.02 4.43
CA PHE A 51 -2.68 -1.21 4.01
C PHE A 51 -3.98 -1.87 4.44
N TYR A 52 -5.00 -1.08 4.73
CA TYR A 52 -6.34 -1.56 5.01
C TYR A 52 -7.34 -0.95 4.01
N PHE A 53 -7.91 -1.82 3.16
CA PHE A 53 -8.95 -1.46 2.20
C PHE A 53 -10.14 -2.41 2.33
N GLU A 54 -11.35 -1.86 2.50
CA GLU A 54 -12.62 -2.58 2.43
C GLU A 54 -12.66 -3.93 3.21
N GLY A 55 -12.12 -3.95 4.43
CA GLY A 55 -12.13 -5.14 5.29
C GLY A 55 -10.95 -6.10 5.10
N VAL A 56 -9.99 -5.75 4.23
CA VAL A 56 -8.80 -6.56 3.95
C VAL A 56 -7.54 -5.83 4.43
N PHE A 57 -6.73 -6.52 5.22
CA PHE A 57 -5.37 -6.10 5.58
C PHE A 57 -4.37 -6.65 4.58
N TYR A 58 -3.64 -5.77 3.90
CA TYR A 58 -2.57 -6.10 2.96
C TYR A 58 -1.24 -5.90 3.65
N ASN A 59 -0.68 -6.96 4.23
CA ASN A 59 0.55 -6.91 5.02
C ASN A 59 1.79 -6.95 4.12
N ASP A 60 2.85 -6.27 4.53
CA ASP A 60 4.16 -6.37 3.88
C ASP A 60 4.91 -7.55 4.46
N MET A 61 5.03 -8.61 3.66
CA MET A 61 5.70 -9.84 4.06
C MET A 61 6.95 -10.10 3.20
N ARG A 62 7.47 -9.08 2.51
CA ARG A 62 8.63 -9.19 1.60
C ARG A 62 9.93 -9.57 2.29
N PHE A 63 10.05 -9.30 3.59
CA PHE A 63 11.25 -9.53 4.37
C PHE A 63 10.98 -10.49 5.54
N PRO A 64 11.91 -11.41 5.87
CA PRO A 64 11.75 -12.33 6.99
C PRO A 64 11.53 -11.64 8.36
N GLU A 65 11.99 -10.41 8.51
CA GLU A 65 11.84 -9.59 9.72
C GLU A 65 10.45 -8.95 9.83
N CYS A 66 9.67 -8.93 8.74
CA CYS A 66 8.32 -8.40 8.77
C CYS A 66 7.42 -9.24 9.68
N ARG A 67 6.66 -8.53 10.51
CA ARG A 67 5.64 -9.09 11.37
C ARG A 67 4.28 -8.68 10.84
N ASP A 68 3.33 -9.59 10.98
CA ASP A 68 1.93 -9.29 10.74
C ASP A 68 1.41 -8.35 11.84
N LEU A 69 1.35 -7.06 11.53
CA LEU A 69 0.84 -6.03 12.44
C LEU A 69 -0.69 -6.09 12.57
N SER A 70 -1.37 -6.64 11.56
CA SER A 70 -2.84 -6.67 11.53
C SER A 70 -3.44 -7.66 12.52
N ILE A 71 -2.68 -8.68 12.94
CA ILE A 71 -3.18 -9.76 13.81
C ILE A 71 -3.80 -9.26 15.11
N THR A 72 -3.20 -8.23 15.73
CA THR A 72 -3.69 -7.66 16.99
C THR A 72 -5.09 -7.06 16.81
N THR A 73 -5.29 -6.33 15.71
CA THR A 73 -6.58 -5.72 15.37
C THR A 73 -7.62 -6.78 15.02
N ILE A 74 -7.22 -7.80 14.26
CA ILE A 74 -8.11 -8.89 13.84
C ILE A 74 -8.63 -9.67 15.06
N GLU A 75 -7.75 -10.09 15.96
CA GLU A 75 -8.14 -10.85 17.15
C GLU A 75 -8.94 -10.00 18.13
N TRP A 76 -8.58 -8.71 18.30
CA TRP A 76 -9.37 -7.78 19.09
C TRP A 76 -10.80 -7.66 18.55
N ALA A 77 -10.95 -7.45 17.23
CA ALA A 77 -12.24 -7.28 16.60
C ALA A 77 -13.12 -8.55 16.69
N LYS A 78 -12.50 -9.72 16.51
CA LYS A 78 -13.12 -11.02 16.69
C LYS A 78 -13.65 -11.22 18.12
N SER A 79 -12.88 -10.82 19.14
CA SER A 79 -13.31 -10.89 20.55
C SER A 79 -14.52 -10.01 20.87
N ARG A 80 -14.81 -9.03 19.99
CA ARG A 80 -15.90 -8.06 20.12
C ARG A 80 -17.05 -8.30 19.15
N ASN A 81 -17.08 -9.45 18.46
CA ASN A 81 -18.11 -9.81 17.47
C ASN A 81 -18.25 -8.82 16.30
N PHE A 82 -17.15 -8.18 15.89
CA PHE A 82 -17.13 -7.46 14.61
C PHE A 82 -17.15 -8.43 13.43
N PRO A 83 -17.54 -7.96 12.23
CA PRO A 83 -17.38 -8.73 11.00
C PRO A 83 -15.92 -9.19 10.82
N PRO A 84 -15.70 -10.40 10.25
CA PRO A 84 -14.37 -10.91 10.05
C PRO A 84 -13.60 -10.05 9.04
N PHE A 85 -12.32 -9.81 9.35
CA PHE A 85 -11.37 -9.23 8.43
C PHE A 85 -10.57 -10.34 7.74
N THR A 86 -10.05 -10.05 6.55
CA THR A 86 -9.16 -10.95 5.82
C THR A 86 -7.78 -10.34 5.64
N GLN A 87 -6.83 -11.17 5.21
CA GLN A 87 -5.44 -10.79 5.03
C GLN A 87 -4.94 -11.22 3.66
N ALA A 88 -4.04 -10.43 3.08
CA ALA A 88 -3.32 -10.73 1.85
C ALA A 88 -1.92 -10.10 1.89
N ASN A 89 -1.03 -10.55 1.02
CA ASN A 89 0.31 -9.95 0.86
C ASN A 89 0.23 -8.75 -0.08
N MET A 90 0.91 -7.66 0.26
CA MET A 90 0.91 -6.44 -0.56
C MET A 90 1.79 -6.57 -1.81
N GLU A 91 2.82 -7.42 -1.78
CA GLU A 91 3.69 -7.75 -2.92
C GLU A 91 2.96 -8.54 -4.01
N ASP A 92 1.92 -9.29 -3.64
CA ASP A 92 1.14 -10.11 -4.57
C ASP A 92 -0.16 -9.40 -5.04
N THR A 93 -0.46 -8.22 -4.48
CA THR A 93 -1.72 -7.49 -4.74
C THR A 93 -1.45 -6.26 -5.59
N ARG A 94 -2.11 -6.14 -6.75
CA ARG A 94 -2.04 -4.94 -7.59
C ARG A 94 -3.17 -3.97 -7.32
N LEU A 95 -2.95 -2.69 -7.64
CA LEU A 95 -3.94 -1.64 -7.51
C LEU A 95 -5.23 -1.93 -8.29
N VAL A 96 -5.13 -2.57 -9.47
CA VAL A 96 -6.31 -2.96 -10.26
C VAL A 96 -7.16 -4.04 -9.59
N ASP A 97 -6.58 -4.82 -8.67
CA ASP A 97 -7.26 -5.91 -7.98
C ASP A 97 -8.04 -5.41 -6.74
N LEU A 98 -7.87 -4.13 -6.36
CA LEU A 98 -8.51 -3.54 -5.18
C LEU A 98 -9.96 -3.15 -5.43
N LYS A 99 -10.79 -3.34 -4.41
CA LYS A 99 -12.12 -2.73 -4.32
C LYS A 99 -11.98 -1.42 -3.57
N VAL A 100 -12.27 -0.31 -4.23
CA VAL A 100 -12.05 1.03 -3.69
C VAL A 100 -13.20 1.97 -4.00
N LYS A 101 -13.39 2.97 -3.12
CA LYS A 101 -14.30 4.08 -3.27
C LYS A 101 -13.48 5.33 -3.47
N VAL A 102 -13.69 6.02 -4.58
CA VAL A 102 -13.00 7.28 -4.88
C VAL A 102 -13.40 8.33 -3.83
N GLY A 103 -12.40 9.02 -3.28
CA GLY A 103 -12.57 10.02 -2.22
C GLY A 103 -12.74 9.44 -0.82
N PHE A 104 -12.76 8.12 -0.64
CA PHE A 104 -12.86 7.49 0.68
C PHE A 104 -11.46 7.36 1.34
N PRO A 105 -11.33 7.65 2.65
CA PRO A 105 -10.07 7.49 3.36
C PRO A 105 -9.80 6.03 3.71
N TYR A 106 -8.65 5.51 3.27
CA TYR A 106 -8.11 4.21 3.64
C TYR A 106 -6.89 4.37 4.54
N LEU A 107 -6.49 3.31 5.24
CA LEU A 107 -5.41 3.34 6.20
C LEU A 107 -4.15 2.69 5.62
N TYR A 108 -3.02 3.37 5.77
CA TYR A 108 -1.68 2.81 5.67
C TYR A 108 -1.02 2.92 7.04
N CYS A 109 -0.55 1.82 7.62
CA CYS A 109 0.18 1.82 8.88
C CYS A 109 1.56 1.19 8.67
N HIS A 110 2.60 1.84 9.18
CA HIS A 110 3.97 1.32 9.17
C HIS A 110 4.66 1.57 10.51
N GLN A 111 5.75 0.84 10.76
CA GLN A 111 6.51 0.90 12.01
C GLN A 111 5.73 0.53 13.29
N GLY A 112 4.48 0.07 13.15
CA GLY A 112 3.63 -0.42 14.24
C GLY A 112 2.55 0.57 14.67
N ASP A 113 2.82 1.87 14.58
CA ASP A 113 1.94 2.94 15.08
C ASP A 113 1.90 4.19 14.18
N CYS A 114 2.68 4.25 13.10
CA CYS A 114 2.68 5.38 12.20
C CYS A 114 1.57 5.23 11.16
N GLU A 115 0.44 5.90 11.39
CA GLU A 115 -0.78 5.81 10.60
C GLU A 115 -0.92 6.97 9.59
N HIS A 116 -1.26 6.65 8.36
CA HIS A 116 -1.48 7.60 7.27
C HIS A 116 -2.78 7.31 6.55
N LEU A 117 -3.45 8.38 6.11
CA LEU A 117 -4.61 8.27 5.25
C LEU A 117 -4.17 8.16 3.78
N VAL A 118 -4.70 7.16 3.09
CA VAL A 118 -4.56 6.98 1.65
C VAL A 118 -5.92 7.24 1.01
N ILE A 119 -5.99 8.22 0.13
CA ILE A 119 -7.22 8.58 -0.58
C ILE A 119 -6.97 8.41 -2.06
N ILE A 120 -7.78 7.57 -2.71
CA ILE A 120 -7.80 7.48 -4.16
C ILE A 120 -8.67 8.61 -4.68
N THR A 121 -8.04 9.63 -5.25
CA THR A 121 -8.72 10.87 -5.66
C THR A 121 -9.28 10.81 -7.07
N ASP A 122 -8.69 10.01 -7.96
CA ASP A 122 -9.07 9.91 -9.37
C ASP A 122 -8.72 8.51 -9.92
N VAL A 123 -9.54 7.98 -10.82
CA VAL A 123 -9.30 6.69 -11.51
C VAL A 123 -9.65 6.85 -12.98
N ARG A 124 -8.67 6.57 -13.85
CA ARG A 124 -8.83 6.68 -15.30
C ARG A 124 -8.68 5.32 -15.96
N SER A 125 -9.69 4.93 -16.73
CA SER A 125 -9.60 3.78 -17.61
C SER A 125 -9.11 4.24 -18.98
N VAL A 126 -8.11 3.54 -19.51
CA VAL A 126 -7.62 3.77 -20.89
C VAL A 126 -8.06 2.57 -21.72
N SER A 127 -9.13 2.74 -22.49
CA SER A 127 -9.51 1.75 -23.51
C SER A 127 -8.66 1.98 -24.76
N LYS A 128 -8.20 0.91 -25.40
CA LYS A 128 -7.71 1.00 -26.78
C LYS A 128 -8.91 1.32 -27.64
N GLN A 129 -9.06 2.57 -28.04
CA GLN A 129 -10.04 2.93 -29.06
C GLN A 129 -9.60 2.20 -30.35
N CYS A 130 -10.39 1.23 -30.79
CA CYS A 130 -10.20 0.64 -32.12
C CYS A 130 -10.32 1.79 -33.13
N ASN A 131 -9.20 2.14 -33.77
CA ASN A 131 -9.24 2.92 -35.00
C ASN A 131 -9.91 2.05 -36.08
N GLY A 132 -11.24 2.09 -36.12
CA GLY A 132 -12.02 1.59 -37.23
C GLY A 132 -11.78 2.48 -38.44
N TYR A 133 -10.75 2.17 -39.22
CA TYR A 133 -10.77 2.53 -40.63
C TYR A 133 -11.42 1.37 -41.37
N SER A 134 -12.68 1.59 -41.73
CA SER A 134 -13.43 0.78 -42.68
C SER A 134 -12.73 0.79 -44.04
N SER A 135 -12.27 -0.37 -44.51
CA SER A 135 -12.20 -0.65 -45.95
C SER A 135 -13.25 -1.71 -46.28
N LEU A 136 -14.50 -1.28 -46.34
CA LEU A 136 -15.47 -1.92 -47.22
C LEU A 136 -15.08 -1.48 -48.63
N THR A 137 -14.26 -2.26 -49.31
CA THR A 137 -14.27 -2.25 -50.77
C THR A 137 -15.35 -3.22 -51.20
N ASP A 138 -16.55 -2.65 -51.39
CA ASP A 138 -17.45 -3.09 -52.44
C ASP A 138 -16.67 -3.13 -53.75
N THR A 139 -16.47 -4.32 -54.31
CA THR A 139 -16.56 -4.50 -55.76
C THR A 139 -17.23 -5.84 -56.04
N LEU A 140 -18.46 -5.74 -56.52
CA LEU A 140 -19.12 -6.76 -57.32
C LEU A 140 -18.26 -7.05 -58.57
N GLN A 141 -17.71 -8.25 -58.67
CA GLN A 141 -17.75 -9.11 -59.88
C GLN A 141 -17.28 -10.52 -59.53
#